data_AF-A0A9W8GK23-F1
#
_entry.id   AF-A0A9W8GK23-F1
#
_cell.length_a   1.000
_cell.length_b   1.000
_cell.length_c   1.000
_cell.angle_alpha   90.00
_cell.angle_beta   90.00
_cell.angle_gamma   90.00
#
_symmetry.space_group_name_H-M   'P 1'
#
loop_
_entity.id
_entity.type
_entity.pdbx_description
1 polymer ?
#
loop_
_entity_poly.entity_id
_entity_poly.type
_entity_poly.pdbx_seq_one_letter_code
_entity_poly.pdbx_strand_id
1 'polypeptide(L)'
;MFSLRCYSLYYVFYKGKAFKGTVVYLSAGLVVLSIALFGIISTVVPTHLTTKYLPVIDMCETNRNYIIAVVVVVWSIASFTAVMSWRMRHVSFCFNERREIFTSFVVIIIGGILNTVCLLGIDVYPASLAWRTALVYVNHAGICVGYWVIMGEATFNCIFDREGYLQYWIDTLKEDEMERQYAYDAGNEATLNLVEYTEPMSTMVGDRHTLDRKWLETAIEDTPATPSNP
;
A
#
# COMPACT_ATOMS: atom_id res chain seq x y z
N MET A 1 -1.42 7.58 2.70
CA MET A 1 -2.05 6.66 1.73
C MET A 1 -2.11 5.23 2.26
N PHE A 2 -0.98 4.62 2.63
CA PHE A 2 -0.93 3.26 3.18
C PHE A 2 -1.90 3.02 4.36
N SER A 3 -1.89 3.89 5.38
CA SER A 3 -2.79 3.77 6.53
C SER A 3 -4.29 3.86 6.16
N LEU A 4 -4.64 4.60 5.09
CA LEU A 4 -6.02 4.67 4.60
C LEU A 4 -6.42 3.35 3.92
N ARG A 5 -5.53 2.75 3.13
CA ARG A 5 -5.76 1.43 2.52
C ARG A 5 -5.89 0.34 3.60
N CYS A 6 -4.99 0.31 4.60
CA CYS A 6 -5.12 -0.63 5.71
C CYS A 6 -6.44 -0.43 6.47
N TYR A 7 -6.84 0.82 6.69
CA TYR A 7 -8.11 1.12 7.37
C TYR A 7 -9.34 0.74 6.52
N SER A 8 -9.31 0.95 5.20
CA SER A 8 -10.40 0.55 4.31
C SER A 8 -10.56 -0.97 4.28
N LEU A 9 -9.45 -1.71 4.19
CA LEU A 9 -9.45 -3.18 4.23
C LEU A 9 -9.95 -3.68 5.59
N TYR A 10 -9.49 -3.09 6.69
CA TYR A 10 -10.01 -3.40 8.03
C TYR A 10 -11.53 -3.16 8.09
N TYR A 11 -12.04 -2.08 7.51
CA TYR A 11 -13.46 -1.78 7.53
C TYR A 11 -14.29 -2.77 6.70
N VAL A 12 -13.81 -3.14 5.52
CA VAL A 12 -14.48 -4.10 4.64
C VAL A 12 -14.43 -5.51 5.23
N PHE A 13 -13.23 -6.03 5.51
CA PHE A 13 -13.06 -7.43 5.92
C PHE A 13 -13.43 -7.69 7.38
N TYR A 14 -13.09 -6.79 8.30
CA TYR A 14 -13.33 -7.04 9.72
C TYR A 14 -14.72 -6.58 10.16
N LYS A 15 -15.21 -5.45 9.64
CA LYS A 15 -16.54 -4.93 10.01
C LYS A 15 -17.65 -5.37 9.06
N GLY A 16 -17.32 -5.98 7.91
CA GLY A 16 -18.31 -6.40 6.91
C GLY A 16 -19.12 -5.23 6.34
N LYS A 17 -18.57 -4.02 6.33
CA LYS A 17 -19.25 -2.80 5.87
C LYS A 17 -18.50 -2.20 4.70
N ALA A 18 -19.23 -1.73 3.69
CA ALA A 18 -18.63 -1.03 2.56
C ALA A 18 -17.93 0.26 3.02
N PHE A 19 -16.70 0.48 2.57
CA PHE A 19 -15.93 1.70 2.85
C PHE A 19 -16.41 2.84 1.95
N LYS A 20 -17.58 3.40 2.26
CA LYS A 20 -18.25 4.47 1.49
C LYS A 20 -18.68 5.65 2.39
N GLY A 21 -18.93 6.80 1.77
CA GLY A 21 -19.54 7.97 2.40
C GLY A 21 -18.66 8.64 3.47
N THR A 22 -19.27 9.00 4.60
CA THR A 22 -18.68 9.82 5.67
C THR A 22 -17.37 9.26 6.23
N VAL A 23 -17.20 7.94 6.27
CA VAL A 23 -15.99 7.30 6.85
C VAL A 23 -14.74 7.61 6.01
N VAL A 24 -14.89 7.65 4.68
CA VAL A 24 -13.79 8.00 3.76
C VAL A 24 -13.37 9.44 3.98
N TYR A 25 -14.34 10.37 3.99
CA TYR A 25 -14.08 11.80 4.23
C TYR A 25 -13.51 12.06 5.62
N LEU A 26 -13.98 11.34 6.64
CA LEU A 26 -13.46 11.46 8.01
C LEU A 26 -12.00 11.00 8.09
N SER A 27 -11.66 9.86 7.48
CA SER A 27 -10.29 9.35 7.51
C SER A 27 -9.31 10.25 6.75
N ALA A 28 -9.69 10.75 5.57
CA ALA A 28 -8.89 11.73 4.82
C ALA A 28 -8.81 13.08 5.55
N GLY A 29 -9.95 13.56 6.06
CA GLY A 29 -10.06 14.80 6.81
C GLY A 29 -9.22 14.81 8.07
N LEU A 30 -9.09 13.67 8.78
CA LEU A 30 -8.26 13.56 9.97
C LEU A 30 -6.77 13.76 9.65
N VAL A 31 -6.29 13.25 8.52
CA VAL A 31 -4.90 13.47 8.08
C VAL A 31 -4.68 14.95 7.76
N VAL A 32 -5.57 15.56 6.97
CA VAL A 32 -5.47 16.99 6.61
C VAL A 32 -5.55 17.86 7.86
N LEU A 33 -6.48 17.57 8.78
CA LEU A 33 -6.64 18.27 10.04
C LEU A 33 -5.38 18.17 10.90
N SER A 34 -4.74 17.00 10.97
CA SER A 34 -3.50 16.84 11.74
C SER A 34 -2.36 17.72 11.20
N ILE A 35 -2.23 17.83 9.87
CA ILE A 35 -1.24 18.69 9.22
C ILE A 35 -1.58 20.17 9.46
N ALA A 36 -2.85 20.55 9.33
CA ALA A 36 -3.31 21.91 9.57
C ALA A 36 -3.08 22.33 11.03
N LEU A 37 -3.42 21.46 11.99
CA LEU A 37 -3.16 21.70 13.41
C LEU A 37 -1.67 21.88 13.68
N PHE A 38 -0.82 21.06 13.07
CA PHE A 38 0.63 21.20 13.20
C PHE A 38 1.14 22.53 12.62
N GLY A 39 0.59 22.96 11.48
CA GLY A 39 0.87 24.27 10.89
C GLY A 39 0.43 25.43 11.81
N ILE A 40 -0.76 25.35 12.40
CA ILE A 40 -1.26 26.35 13.36
C ILE A 40 -0.39 26.40 14.61
N ILE A 41 0.00 25.25 15.17
CA ILE A 41 0.90 25.20 16.32
C ILE A 41 2.25 25.86 15.96
N SER A 42 2.77 25.60 14.76
CA SER A 42 4.02 26.20 14.28
C SER A 42 3.96 27.73 14.17
N THR A 43 2.79 28.30 13.85
CA THR A 43 2.61 29.76 13.68
C THR A 43 2.26 30.47 14.99
N VAL A 44 1.52 29.81 15.89
CA VAL A 44 1.08 30.40 17.17
C VAL A 44 2.18 30.33 18.23
N VAL A 45 2.99 29.26 18.24
CA VAL A 45 4.05 29.09 19.24
C VAL A 45 5.21 30.05 18.96
N PRO A 46 5.75 30.73 19.99
CA PRO A 46 6.87 31.65 19.84
C PRO A 46 8.08 31.02 19.13
N THR A 47 8.74 31.81 18.27
CA THR A 47 9.86 31.36 17.42
C THR A 47 11.05 30.78 18.18
N HIS A 48 11.26 31.17 19.45
CA HIS A 48 12.33 30.62 20.29
C HIS A 48 12.06 29.15 20.73
N LEU A 49 10.80 28.71 20.66
CA LEU A 49 10.39 27.33 20.96
C LEU A 49 10.19 26.47 19.71
N THR A 50 10.11 27.07 18.52
CA THR A 50 9.86 26.37 17.24
C THR A 50 11.08 26.47 16.30
N THR A 51 11.00 27.34 15.31
CA THR A 51 12.00 27.54 14.27
C THR A 51 12.29 29.02 14.15
N LYS A 52 13.56 29.38 14.19
CA LYS A 52 14.05 30.74 14.02
C LYS A 52 14.91 30.81 12.76
N TYR A 53 14.56 31.73 11.87
CA TYR A 53 15.39 32.02 10.70
C TYR A 53 16.61 32.87 11.10
N LEU A 54 17.79 32.43 10.69
CA LEU A 54 19.07 33.09 10.91
C LEU A 54 19.56 33.70 9.59
N PRO A 55 19.40 35.02 9.40
CA PRO A 55 19.69 35.67 8.12
C PRO A 55 21.19 35.66 7.76
N VAL A 56 22.08 35.54 8.75
CA VAL A 56 23.55 35.57 8.54
C VAL A 56 24.04 34.35 7.77
N ILE A 57 23.39 33.19 7.96
CA ILE A 57 23.77 31.92 7.34
C ILE A 57 22.71 31.41 6.36
N ASP A 58 21.61 32.15 6.19
CA ASP A 58 20.44 31.77 5.41
C ASP A 58 19.91 30.36 5.78
N MET A 59 19.75 30.12 7.08
CA MET A 59 19.30 28.82 7.62
C MET A 59 18.24 28.99 8.70
N CYS A 60 17.41 27.96 8.85
CA CYS A 60 16.44 27.86 9.92
C CYS A 60 17.02 27.03 11.08
N GLU A 61 17.24 27.66 12.23
CA GLU A 61 17.56 26.97 13.48
C GLU A 61 16.26 26.45 14.09
N THR A 62 16.18 25.15 14.36
CA THR A 62 15.00 24.53 14.95
C THR A 62 15.31 24.10 16.38
N ASN A 63 14.43 24.43 17.32
CA ASN A 63 14.57 24.03 18.70
C ASN A 63 14.57 22.50 18.82
N ARG A 64 15.55 21.94 19.54
CA ARG A 64 15.69 20.48 19.70
C ARG A 64 14.44 19.84 20.33
N ASN A 65 13.81 20.50 21.29
CA ASN A 65 12.60 19.98 21.94
C ASN A 65 11.43 19.92 20.96
N TYR A 66 11.35 20.89 20.04
CA TYR A 66 10.38 20.88 18.97
C TYR A 66 10.61 19.69 18.03
N ILE A 67 11.86 19.47 17.58
CA ILE A 67 12.22 18.31 16.75
C ILE A 67 11.82 17.00 17.44
N ILE A 68 12.14 16.84 18.73
CA ILE A 68 11.75 15.65 19.50
C ILE A 68 10.24 15.46 19.51
N ALA A 69 9.47 16.52 19.73
CA ALA A 69 8.00 16.45 19.71
C ALA A 69 7.48 15.98 18.34
N VAL A 70 8.02 16.52 17.24
CA VAL A 70 7.66 16.06 15.88
C VAL A 70 7.98 14.59 15.68
N VAL A 71 9.20 14.18 16.05
CA VAL A 71 9.67 12.79 15.94
C VAL A 71 8.74 11.85 16.73
N VAL A 72 8.37 12.21 17.96
CA VAL A 72 7.44 11.42 18.80
C VAL A 72 6.07 11.28 18.13
N VAL A 73 5.52 12.35 17.55
CA VAL A 73 4.24 12.28 16.82
C VAL A 73 4.34 11.36 15.61
N VAL A 74 5.40 11.48 14.81
CA VAL A 74 5.63 10.62 13.63
C VAL A 74 5.74 9.15 14.04
N TRP A 75 6.53 8.85 15.06
CA TRP A 75 6.65 7.48 15.57
C TRP A 75 5.34 6.95 16.16
N SER A 76 4.55 7.79 16.83
CA SER A 76 3.23 7.39 17.34
C SER A 76 2.28 6.98 16.21
N ILE A 77 2.28 7.70 15.09
CA ILE A 77 1.50 7.36 13.89
C ILE A 77 2.02 6.06 13.24
N ALA A 78 3.35 5.90 13.19
CA ALA A 78 3.97 4.68 12.66
C ALA A 78 3.64 3.46 13.53
N SER A 79 3.70 3.57 14.86
CA SER A 79 3.30 2.52 15.80
C SER A 79 1.81 2.19 15.69
N PHE A 80 0.94 3.19 15.58
CA PHE A 80 -0.48 2.96 15.34
C PHE A 80 -0.72 2.17 14.05
N THR A 81 -0.04 2.56 12.97
CA THR A 81 -0.11 1.83 11.68
C THR A 81 0.40 0.41 11.83
N ALA A 82 1.50 0.20 12.56
CA ALA A 82 2.05 -1.14 12.85
C ALA A 82 1.04 -2.02 13.60
N VAL A 83 0.37 -1.47 14.62
CA VAL A 83 -0.65 -2.18 15.41
C VAL A 83 -1.84 -2.56 14.53
N MET A 84 -2.31 -1.64 13.67
CA MET A 84 -3.41 -1.94 12.74
C MET A 84 -3.02 -3.02 11.73
N SER A 85 -1.83 -2.94 11.13
CA SER A 85 -1.33 -3.98 10.23
C SER A 85 -1.17 -5.33 10.93
N TRP A 86 -0.70 -5.32 12.19
CA TRP A 86 -0.58 -6.54 12.98
C TRP A 86 -1.95 -7.18 13.26
N ARG A 87 -2.97 -6.37 13.55
CA ARG A 87 -4.35 -6.86 13.76
C ARG A 87 -4.90 -7.53 12.50
N MET A 88 -4.50 -7.07 11.32
CA MET A 88 -4.96 -7.64 10.06
C MET A 88 -4.25 -8.94 9.67
N ARG A 89 -3.18 -9.37 10.36
CA ARG A 89 -2.39 -10.58 10.00
C ARG A 89 -3.18 -11.89 9.93
N HIS A 90 -4.36 -11.94 10.55
CA HIS A 90 -5.21 -13.13 10.61
C HIS A 90 -6.19 -13.24 9.44
N VAL A 91 -6.36 -12.17 8.66
CA VAL A 91 -7.13 -12.24 7.43
C VAL A 91 -6.26 -12.99 6.43
N SER A 92 -6.79 -14.10 5.88
CA SER A 92 -6.17 -14.79 4.75
C SER A 92 -6.18 -13.82 3.58
N PHE A 93 -5.10 -13.07 3.44
CA PHE A 93 -4.98 -12.09 2.38
C PHE A 93 -4.81 -12.80 1.06
N CYS A 94 -5.83 -12.73 0.22
CA CYS A 94 -5.63 -12.90 -1.20
C CYS A 94 -4.71 -11.81 -1.73
N PHE A 95 -3.98 -12.11 -2.81
CA PHE A 95 -3.15 -11.15 -3.55
C PHE A 95 -1.84 -10.68 -2.90
N ASN A 96 -1.07 -11.56 -2.25
CA ASN A 96 0.30 -11.23 -1.83
C ASN A 96 0.41 -10.01 -0.88
N GLU A 97 -0.71 -9.55 -0.32
CA GLU A 97 -0.82 -8.28 0.39
C GLU A 97 0.00 -8.29 1.69
N ARG A 98 0.20 -9.48 2.28
CA ARG A 98 1.12 -9.66 3.41
C ARG A 98 2.55 -9.25 3.04
N ARG A 99 3.03 -9.61 1.86
CA ARG A 99 4.36 -9.24 1.37
C ARG A 99 4.43 -7.72 1.17
N GLU A 100 3.42 -7.13 0.53
CA GLU A 100 3.33 -5.68 0.30
C GLU A 100 3.31 -4.87 1.61
N ILE A 101 2.50 -5.30 2.58
CA ILE A 101 2.41 -4.66 3.91
C ILE A 101 3.76 -4.76 4.61
N PHE A 102 4.39 -5.94 4.59
CA PHE A 102 5.68 -6.15 5.23
C PHE A 102 6.78 -5.30 4.61
N THR A 103 6.92 -5.31 3.28
CA THR A 103 7.92 -4.50 2.57
C THR A 103 7.70 -3.01 2.81
N SER A 104 6.44 -2.55 2.78
CA SER A 104 6.09 -1.15 3.07
C SER A 104 6.49 -0.77 4.49
N PHE A 105 6.25 -1.65 5.46
CA PHE A 105 6.62 -1.43 6.84
C PHE A 105 8.14 -1.32 7.01
N VAL A 106 8.91 -2.21 6.37
CA VAL A 106 10.38 -2.17 6.38
C VAL A 106 10.90 -0.84 5.83
N VAL A 107 10.36 -0.37 4.70
CA VAL A 107 10.74 0.92 4.11
C VAL A 107 10.42 2.09 5.05
N ILE A 108 9.23 2.10 5.67
CA ILE A 108 8.82 3.14 6.62
C ILE A 108 9.75 3.16 7.85
N ILE A 109 10.12 1.99 8.40
CA ILE A 109 10.99 1.90 9.56
C ILE A 109 12.41 2.37 9.23
N ILE A 110 12.99 1.90 8.12
CA ILE A 110 14.33 2.33 7.68
C ILE A 110 14.36 3.85 7.46
N GLY A 111 13.38 4.38 6.71
CA GLY A 111 13.24 5.82 6.50
C GLY A 111 13.08 6.58 7.81
N GLY A 112 12.19 6.12 8.70
CA GLY A 112 11.94 6.73 10.01
C GLY A 112 13.19 6.79 10.90
N ILE A 113 13.97 5.70 10.95
CA ILE A 113 15.24 5.64 11.69
C ILE A 113 16.25 6.64 11.10
N LEU A 114 16.46 6.62 9.78
CA LEU A 114 17.40 7.53 9.12
C LEU A 114 17.02 9.00 9.35
N ASN A 115 15.74 9.36 9.19
CA ASN A 115 15.27 10.72 9.47
C ASN A 115 15.50 11.09 10.95
N THR A 116 15.22 10.18 11.88
CA THR A 116 15.43 10.41 13.33
C THR A 116 16.91 10.61 13.66
N VAL A 117 17.80 9.78 13.12
CA VAL A 117 19.25 9.87 13.32
C VAL A 117 19.81 11.15 12.72
N CYS A 118 19.41 11.52 11.50
CA CYS A 118 19.84 12.77 10.87
C CYS A 118 19.39 13.99 11.67
N LEU A 119 18.15 14.00 12.18
CA LEU A 119 17.59 15.15 12.89
C LEU A 119 18.10 15.28 14.34
N LEU A 120 18.33 14.17 15.04
CA LEU A 120 18.67 14.19 16.48
C LEU A 120 20.12 13.83 16.79
N GLY A 121 20.80 13.14 15.86
CA GLY A 121 22.16 12.62 16.06
C GLY A 121 23.25 13.39 15.33
N ILE A 122 22.91 14.22 14.33
CA ILE A 122 23.89 14.96 13.52
C ILE A 122 23.64 16.47 13.70
N ASP A 123 24.40 17.12 14.59
CA ASP A 123 24.23 18.56 14.87
C ASP A 123 24.48 19.45 13.63
N VAL A 124 25.32 18.98 12.70
CA VAL A 124 25.63 19.66 11.44
C VAL A 124 24.64 19.37 10.31
N TYR A 125 23.59 18.60 10.57
CA TYR A 125 22.56 18.25 9.58
C TYR A 125 21.93 19.46 8.89
N PRO A 126 21.43 20.51 9.60
CA PRO A 126 20.80 21.64 8.94
C PRO A 126 21.77 22.46 8.06
N ALA A 127 23.05 22.49 8.42
CA ALA A 127 24.08 23.20 7.69
C ALA A 127 24.59 22.42 6.47
N SER A 128 24.63 21.10 6.55
CA SER A 128 25.17 20.26 5.48
C SER A 128 24.16 20.07 4.35
N LEU A 129 24.46 20.64 3.18
CA LEU A 129 23.68 20.37 1.96
C LEU A 129 23.73 18.89 1.58
N ALA A 130 24.89 18.24 1.74
CA ALA A 130 25.07 16.83 1.39
C ALA A 130 24.13 15.91 2.18
N TRP A 131 24.04 16.09 3.50
CA TRP A 131 23.15 15.28 4.34
C TRP A 131 21.68 15.50 4.02
N ARG A 132 21.25 16.75 3.81
CA ARG A 132 19.87 17.08 3.44
C ARG A 132 19.48 16.45 2.10
N THR A 133 20.33 16.62 1.10
CA THR A 133 20.11 16.06 -0.24
C THR A 133 20.10 14.54 -0.23
N ALA A 134 21.05 13.91 0.49
CA ALA A 134 21.08 12.45 0.64
C ALA A 134 19.80 11.92 1.30
N LEU A 135 19.33 12.56 2.38
CA LEU A 135 18.11 12.15 3.07
C LEU A 135 16.87 12.29 2.16
N VAL A 136 16.79 13.37 1.37
CA VAL A 136 15.72 13.56 0.39
C VAL A 136 15.74 12.45 -0.66
N TYR A 137 16.91 12.11 -1.22
CA TYR A 137 17.02 11.02 -2.19
C TYR A 137 16.64 9.66 -1.60
N VAL A 138 17.06 9.36 -0.37
CA VAL A 138 16.70 8.11 0.31
C VAL A 138 15.19 8.04 0.55
N ASN A 139 14.58 9.13 1.03
CA ASN A 139 13.13 9.20 1.22
C ASN A 139 12.37 9.04 -0.10
N HIS A 140 12.84 9.69 -1.17
CA HIS A 140 12.25 9.60 -2.50
C HIS A 140 12.37 8.18 -3.07
N ALA A 141 13.55 7.57 -3.00
CA ALA A 141 13.76 6.19 -3.41
C ALA A 141 12.87 5.22 -2.63
N GLY A 142 12.73 5.42 -1.31
CA GLY A 142 11.82 4.63 -0.47
C GLY A 142 10.36 4.75 -0.91
N ILE A 143 9.89 5.95 -1.23
CA ILE A 143 8.52 6.17 -1.76
C ILE A 143 8.35 5.49 -3.11
N CYS A 144 9.33 5.61 -4.01
CA CYS A 144 9.29 4.96 -5.33
C CYS A 144 9.26 3.43 -5.22
N VAL A 145 10.12 2.85 -4.38
CA VAL A 145 10.12 1.40 -4.12
C VAL A 145 8.79 0.98 -3.51
N GLY A 146 8.29 1.70 -2.50
CA GLY A 146 6.99 1.42 -1.89
C GLY A 146 5.84 1.48 -2.90
N TYR A 147 5.83 2.49 -3.76
CA TYR A 147 4.85 2.63 -4.84
C TYR A 147 4.90 1.43 -5.80
N TRP A 148 6.08 1.07 -6.31
CA TRP A 148 6.21 -0.03 -7.26
C TRP A 148 5.95 -1.40 -6.64
N VAL A 149 6.25 -1.59 -5.35
CA VAL A 149 5.92 -2.84 -4.68
C VAL A 149 4.41 -3.01 -4.50
N ILE A 150 3.68 -1.93 -4.23
CA ILE A 150 2.22 -1.97 -4.01
C ILE A 150 1.44 -1.95 -5.33
N MET A 151 1.86 -1.09 -6.27
CA MET A 151 1.11 -0.81 -7.49
C MET A 151 1.73 -1.47 -8.72
N GLY A 152 2.95 -1.98 -8.66
CA GLY A 152 3.68 -2.45 -9.83
C GLY A 152 3.00 -3.63 -10.51
N GLU A 153 2.57 -4.63 -9.75
CA GLU A 153 1.87 -5.80 -10.31
C GLU A 153 0.55 -5.40 -10.97
N ALA A 154 -0.28 -4.61 -10.28
CA ALA A 154 -1.54 -4.12 -10.83
C ALA A 154 -1.32 -3.21 -12.06
N THR A 155 -0.32 -2.33 -12.03
CA THR A 155 -0.02 -1.40 -13.14
C THR A 155 0.48 -2.18 -14.35
N PHE A 156 1.39 -3.12 -14.16
CA PHE A 156 1.95 -3.94 -15.23
C PHE A 156 0.85 -4.77 -15.89
N ASN A 157 0.05 -5.49 -15.10
CA ASN A 157 -1.01 -6.33 -15.63
C ASN A 157 -2.12 -5.52 -16.31
N CYS A 158 -2.50 -4.35 -15.77
CA CYS A 158 -3.47 -3.46 -16.45
C CYS A 158 -2.98 -2.95 -17.82
N ILE A 159 -1.67 -2.82 -18.02
CA ILE A 159 -1.09 -2.35 -19.29
C ILE A 159 -0.93 -3.51 -20.28
N PHE A 160 -0.43 -4.68 -19.83
CA PHE A 160 -0.01 -5.76 -20.72
C PHE A 160 -0.99 -6.94 -20.82
N ASP A 161 -1.77 -7.23 -19.78
CA ASP A 161 -2.72 -8.35 -19.75
C ASP A 161 -3.97 -8.02 -18.91
N ARG A 162 -4.69 -6.99 -19.34
CA ARG A 162 -5.82 -6.45 -18.59
C ARG A 162 -6.93 -7.48 -18.38
N GLU A 163 -7.25 -8.25 -19.42
CA GLU A 163 -8.35 -9.22 -19.39
C GLU A 163 -8.02 -10.43 -18.52
N GLY A 164 -6.81 -10.98 -18.66
CA GLY A 164 -6.32 -12.08 -17.81
C GLY A 164 -6.29 -11.67 -16.34
N TYR A 165 -5.81 -10.46 -16.04
CA TYR A 165 -5.77 -9.94 -14.68
C TYR A 165 -7.14 -9.69 -14.06
N LEU A 166 -8.10 -9.20 -14.85
CA LEU A 166 -9.48 -9.00 -14.39
C LEU A 166 -10.14 -10.35 -14.07
N GLN A 167 -9.92 -11.36 -14.92
CA GLN A 167 -10.46 -12.70 -14.69
C GLN A 167 -9.85 -13.34 -13.45
N TYR A 168 -8.52 -13.26 -13.30
CA TYR A 168 -7.81 -13.68 -12.08
C TYR A 168 -8.38 -13.01 -10.81
N TRP A 169 -8.67 -11.71 -10.88
CA TRP A 169 -9.30 -10.97 -9.79
C TRP A 169 -10.69 -11.49 -9.44
N ILE A 170 -11.53 -11.73 -10.46
CA ILE A 170 -12.88 -12.26 -10.28
C ILE A 170 -12.82 -13.66 -9.65
N ASP A 171 -11.95 -14.52 -10.14
CA ASP A 171 -11.83 -15.90 -9.66
C ASP A 171 -11.32 -15.93 -8.21
N THR A 172 -10.34 -15.09 -7.88
CA THR A 172 -9.86 -14.95 -6.49
C THR A 172 -10.96 -14.41 -5.56
N LEU A 173 -11.77 -13.45 -6.02
CA LEU A 173 -12.91 -12.94 -5.23
C LEU A 173 -13.99 -14.02 -5.00
N LYS A 174 -14.16 -14.95 -5.94
CA LYS A 174 -15.07 -16.09 -5.81
C LYS A 174 -14.57 -17.10 -4.80
N GLU A 175 -13.27 -17.42 -4.85
CA GLU A 175 -12.62 -18.34 -3.90
C GLU A 175 -12.70 -17.84 -2.46
N ASP A 176 -12.66 -16.52 -2.24
CA ASP A 176 -12.76 -15.90 -0.90
C ASP A 176 -14.20 -15.85 -0.32
N GLU A 177 -15.19 -16.44 -1.00
CA GLU A 177 -16.61 -16.36 -0.64
C GLU A 177 -17.14 -14.91 -0.50
N MET A 178 -16.43 -13.94 -1.10
CA MET A 178 -16.76 -12.51 -1.01
C MET A 178 -17.95 -12.12 -1.90
N GLU A 179 -18.41 -12.99 -2.80
CA GLU A 179 -19.58 -12.77 -3.66
C GLU A 179 -20.81 -12.32 -2.86
N ARG A 180 -21.00 -12.87 -1.65
CA ARG A 180 -22.15 -12.54 -0.81
C ARG A 180 -22.16 -11.09 -0.36
N GLN A 181 -21.00 -10.46 -0.16
CA GLN A 181 -20.92 -9.06 0.29
C GLN A 181 -21.13 -8.07 -0.87
N TYR A 182 -20.70 -8.44 -2.09
CA TYR A 182 -20.91 -7.60 -3.28
C TYR A 182 -22.31 -7.74 -3.88
N ALA A 183 -22.98 -8.88 -3.70
CA ALA A 183 -24.36 -9.08 -4.14
C ALA A 183 -25.36 -8.12 -3.47
N TYR A 184 -25.06 -7.61 -2.27
CA TYR A 184 -25.94 -6.67 -1.54
C TYR A 184 -26.05 -5.28 -2.19
N ASP A 185 -25.05 -4.82 -2.93
CA ASP A 185 -25.10 -3.52 -3.62
C ASP A 185 -25.77 -3.63 -5.01
N ALA A 186 -25.70 -4.80 -5.66
CA ALA A 186 -26.34 -5.02 -6.96
C ALA A 186 -27.88 -5.09 -6.87
N GLY A 187 -28.42 -5.44 -5.70
CA GLY A 187 -29.86 -5.57 -5.44
C GLY A 187 -30.65 -4.26 -5.44
N ASN A 188 -30.00 -3.09 -5.29
CA ASN A 188 -30.69 -1.80 -5.23
C ASN A 188 -30.52 -0.90 -6.47
N GLU A 189 -29.54 -1.17 -7.36
CA GLU A 189 -29.35 -0.36 -8.58
C GLU A 189 -29.14 -1.16 -9.88
N ALA A 190 -28.90 -2.48 -9.84
CA ALA A 190 -28.42 -3.24 -11.01
C ALA A 190 -29.16 -4.53 -11.35
N THR A 191 -30.41 -4.68 -10.91
CA THR A 191 -31.38 -5.53 -11.65
C THR A 191 -31.71 -4.96 -13.04
N LEU A 192 -31.18 -3.77 -13.40
CA LEU A 192 -31.64 -3.03 -14.57
C LEU A 192 -30.77 -3.11 -15.83
N ASN A 193 -29.53 -3.65 -15.84
CA ASN A 193 -28.73 -3.65 -17.09
C ASN A 193 -27.69 -4.78 -17.28
N LEU A 194 -27.31 -5.57 -16.26
CA LEU A 194 -26.28 -6.62 -16.44
C LEU A 194 -26.85 -7.99 -16.89
N VAL A 195 -28.16 -8.19 -16.76
CA VAL A 195 -28.84 -9.39 -17.30
C VAL A 195 -29.05 -9.28 -18.82
N GLU A 196 -29.03 -8.08 -19.40
CA GLU A 196 -29.23 -7.86 -20.84
C GLU A 196 -27.93 -8.00 -21.67
N TYR A 197 -26.76 -8.18 -21.03
CA TYR A 197 -25.51 -8.52 -21.72
C TYR A 197 -25.11 -10.00 -21.59
N THR A 198 -25.98 -10.82 -20.98
CA THR A 198 -25.95 -12.28 -21.11
C THR A 198 -26.70 -12.71 -22.38
N GLU A 199 -26.27 -12.19 -23.54
CA GLU A 199 -26.47 -12.97 -24.76
C GLU A 199 -25.47 -14.14 -24.76
N PRO A 200 -25.89 -15.34 -25.17
CA PRO A 200 -25.11 -16.55 -25.01
C PRO A 200 -23.91 -16.57 -25.96
N MET A 201 -22.74 -16.13 -25.47
CA MET A 201 -21.44 -16.52 -26.05
C MET A 201 -21.09 -17.96 -25.64
N SER A 202 -22.05 -18.89 -25.79
CA SER A 202 -21.92 -20.30 -25.41
C SER A 202 -21.56 -21.22 -26.58
N THR A 203 -20.89 -20.70 -27.62
CA THR A 203 -20.53 -21.54 -28.79
C THR A 203 -19.07 -21.49 -29.22
N MET A 204 -18.16 -20.79 -28.53
CA MET A 204 -16.73 -20.79 -28.91
C MET A 204 -15.69 -20.88 -27.77
N VAL A 205 -16.07 -21.40 -26.60
CA VAL A 205 -15.07 -21.88 -25.60
C VAL A 205 -15.20 -23.39 -25.48
N GLY A 206 -15.01 -24.07 -26.60
CA GLY A 206 -14.57 -25.45 -26.60
C GLY A 206 -13.06 -25.48 -26.36
N ASP A 207 -12.62 -26.36 -25.45
CA ASP A 207 -11.29 -26.98 -25.49
C ASP A 207 -10.04 -26.14 -25.14
N ARG A 208 -10.08 -25.26 -24.12
CA ARG A 208 -8.81 -24.79 -23.51
C ARG A 208 -8.31 -25.70 -22.37
N HIS A 209 -9.20 -26.35 -21.63
CA HIS A 209 -8.82 -27.28 -20.55
C HIS A 209 -8.29 -28.65 -21.03
N THR A 210 -8.53 -29.02 -22.29
CA THR A 210 -7.98 -30.23 -22.93
C THR A 210 -6.59 -30.00 -23.55
N LEU A 211 -6.21 -28.75 -23.85
CA LEU A 211 -4.90 -28.42 -24.40
C LEU A 211 -3.78 -28.46 -23.35
N ASP A 212 -4.01 -27.96 -22.13
CA ASP A 212 -2.99 -28.00 -21.07
C ASP A 212 -2.74 -29.43 -20.54
N ARG A 213 -3.75 -30.31 -20.60
CA ARG A 213 -3.56 -31.72 -20.23
C ARG A 213 -2.72 -32.48 -21.25
N LYS A 214 -2.89 -32.19 -22.55
CA LYS A 214 -2.09 -32.80 -23.64
C LYS A 214 -0.62 -32.38 -23.58
N TRP A 215 -0.32 -31.11 -23.29
CA TRP A 215 1.07 -30.65 -23.16
C TRP A 215 1.83 -31.33 -22.02
N LEU A 216 1.19 -31.59 -20.88
CA LEU A 216 1.79 -32.33 -19.77
C LEU A 216 2.02 -33.81 -20.09
N GLU A 217 1.12 -34.44 -20.85
CA GLU A 217 1.29 -35.83 -21.28
C GLU A 217 2.41 -35.97 -22.35
N THR A 218 2.56 -35.00 -23.25
CA THR A 218 3.65 -35.06 -24.26
C THR A 218 5.04 -34.80 -23.66
N ALA A 219 5.13 -34.01 -22.58
CA ALA A 219 6.40 -33.72 -21.92
C ALA A 219 6.95 -34.90 -21.08
N ILE A 220 6.12 -35.88 -20.72
CA ILE A 220 6.53 -37.04 -19.93
C ILE A 220 7.06 -38.18 -20.84
N GLU A 221 6.56 -38.27 -22.08
CA GLU A 221 6.90 -39.37 -23.01
C GLU A 221 8.30 -39.25 -23.64
N ASP A 222 8.89 -38.05 -23.69
CA ASP A 222 10.21 -37.79 -24.30
C ASP A 222 11.41 -37.94 -23.34
N THR A 223 11.24 -38.59 -22.18
CA THR A 223 12.37 -38.83 -21.26
C THR A 223 13.17 -40.06 -21.72
N PRO A 224 14.39 -39.93 -22.27
CA PRO A 224 15.16 -41.07 -22.75
C PRO A 224 15.53 -42.01 -21.60
N ALA A 225 15.23 -43.30 -21.78
CA ALA A 225 15.52 -44.35 -20.82
C ALA A 225 17.04 -44.40 -20.52
N THR A 226 17.38 -44.29 -19.25
CA THR A 226 18.74 -44.46 -18.72
C THR A 226 19.30 -45.82 -19.15
N PRO A 227 20.48 -45.88 -19.80
CA PRO A 227 21.09 -47.15 -20.18
C PRO A 227 21.49 -47.94 -18.93
N SER A 228 21.00 -49.17 -18.84
CA SER A 228 21.41 -50.15 -17.84
C SER A 228 22.86 -50.56 -18.11
N ASN A 229 23.76 -50.28 -17.17
CA ASN A 229 25.15 -50.74 -17.23
C ASN A 229 25.24 -52.26 -16.99
N PRO A 230 26.08 -52.97 -17.77
CA PRO A 230 26.41 -54.38 -17.54
C PRO A 230 27.35 -54.60 -16.34
#